data_AF-A0A8X8IGB4-F1
#
_entry.id   AF-A0A8X8IGB4-F1
#
_cell.length_a   1.000
_cell.length_b   1.000
_cell.length_c   1.000
_cell.angle_alpha   90.00
_cell.angle_beta   90.00
_cell.angle_gamma   90.00
#
_symmetry.space_group_name_H-M   'P 1'
#
loop_
_entity.id
_entity.type
_entity.pdbx_description
1 polymer ?
#
loop_
_entity_poly.entity_id
_entity_poly.type
_entity_poly.pdbx_seq_one_letter_code
_entity_poly.pdbx_strand_id
1 'polypeptide(L)' 'KNKHLPDIPTANEVEKKGISVGDNQALLLKKIEELTLYVIDLKKENRLLKKEVNVIKTKIEKKK' A
#
# COMPACT_ATOMS: atom_id res chain seq x y z
N LYS A 1 3.59 14.99 11.72
CA LYS A 1 2.33 15.50 11.12
C LYS A 1 1.68 14.31 10.41
N ASN A 2 0.42 14.01 10.75
CA ASN A 2 -0.39 12.82 10.42
C ASN A 2 0.15 11.48 10.97
N LYS A 3 -0.21 11.16 12.22
CA LYS A 3 0.04 9.84 12.86
C LYS A 3 -1.11 8.84 12.65
N HIS A 4 -2.15 9.23 11.92
CA HIS A 4 -3.33 8.40 11.64
C HIS A 4 -3.76 8.57 10.19
N LEU A 5 -4.47 7.58 9.67
CA LEU A 5 -5.09 7.65 8.35
C LEU A 5 -6.17 8.75 8.36
N PRO A 6 -6.30 9.55 7.29
CA PRO A 6 -7.19 10.71 7.24
C PRO A 6 -8.68 10.37 7.46
N ASP A 7 -9.08 9.13 7.16
CA ASP A 7 -10.46 8.67 7.27
C ASP A 7 -10.74 7.86 8.55
N ILE A 8 -9.69 7.54 9.33
CA ILE A 8 -9.84 6.76 10.56
C ILE A 8 -9.94 7.72 11.75
N PRO A 9 -10.99 7.61 12.58
CA PRO A 9 -11.11 8.42 13.78
C PRO A 9 -9.93 8.17 14.72
N THR A 10 -9.50 9.23 15.41
CA THR A 10 -8.42 9.13 16.38
C THR A 10 -8.85 8.31 17.59
N ALA A 11 -7.89 7.74 18.31
CA ALA A 11 -8.16 7.01 19.54
C ALA A 11 -8.98 7.84 20.55
N ASN A 12 -8.67 9.13 20.67
CA ASN A 12 -9.40 10.06 21.55
C ASN A 12 -10.86 10.28 21.11
N GLU A 13 -11.15 10.25 19.80
CA GLU A 13 -12.52 10.39 19.29
C GLU A 13 -13.33 9.12 19.54
N VAL A 14 -12.71 7.96 19.33
CA VAL A 14 -13.32 6.66 19.63
C VAL A 14 -13.62 6.52 21.12
N GLU A 15 -12.70 6.95 21.99
CA GLU A 15 -12.89 6.92 23.45
C GLU A 15 -14.05 7.81 23.91
N LYS A 16 -14.20 9.01 23.33
CA LYS A 16 -15.23 9.98 23.74
C LYS A 16 -16.62 9.72 23.14
N LYS A 17 -16.69 9.26 21.88
CA LYS A 17 -17.95 9.16 21.12
C LYS A 17 -18.39 7.72 20.88
N GLY A 18 -17.53 6.75 21.19
CA GLY A 18 -17.69 5.37 20.72
C GLY A 18 -17.47 5.27 19.21
N ILE A 19 -17.43 4.04 18.71
CA ILE A 19 -17.44 3.75 17.28
C ILE A 19 -18.30 2.53 17.02
N SER A 20 -19.11 2.57 15.96
CA SER A 20 -19.81 1.39 15.49
C SER A 20 -18.78 0.34 15.03
N VAL A 21 -18.83 -0.83 15.64
CA VAL A 21 -17.96 -1.96 15.29
C VAL A 21 -18.16 -2.37 13.82
N GLY A 22 -19.39 -2.28 13.31
CA GLY A 22 -19.72 -2.54 11.90
C GLY A 22 -19.11 -1.50 10.96
N ASP A 23 -19.24 -0.21 11.28
CA ASP A 23 -18.72 0.88 10.44
C ASP A 23 -17.19 0.84 10.39
N ASN A 24 -16.55 0.54 11.52
CA ASN A 24 -15.10 0.39 11.58
C ASN A 24 -14.61 -0.81 10.75
N GLN A 25 -15.33 -1.95 10.78
CA GLN A 25 -14.98 -3.12 9.96
C GLN A 25 -15.16 -2.82 8.46
N ALA A 26 -16.24 -2.17 8.06
CA ALA A 26 -16.45 -1.77 6.67
C ALA A 26 -15.35 -0.81 6.17
N LEU A 27 -14.97 0.16 7.00
CA LEU A 27 -13.89 1.09 6.72
C LEU A 27 -12.52 0.39 6.61
N LEU A 28 -12.25 -0.57 7.49
CA LEU A 28 -11.03 -1.39 7.42
C LEU A 28 -10.99 -2.23 6.14
N LEU A 29 -12.09 -2.86 5.75
CA LEU A 29 -12.19 -3.64 4.50
C LEU A 29 -11.91 -2.76 3.27
N LYS A 30 -12.49 -1.56 3.21
CA LYS A 30 -12.20 -0.59 2.15
C LYS A 30 -10.71 -0.25 2.08
N LYS A 31 -10.05 -0.01 3.22
CA LYS A 31 -8.61 0.27 3.26
C LYS A 31 -7.75 -0.94 2.86
N ILE A 32 -8.18 -2.15 3.19
CA ILE A 32 -7.52 -3.38 2.74
C ILE A 32 -7.61 -3.52 1.21
N GLU A 33 -8.76 -3.21 0.62
CA GLU A 33 -8.94 -3.22 -0.84
C GLU A 33 -8.03 -2.19 -1.52
N GLU A 34 -8.02 -0.94 -1.04
CA GLU A 34 -7.13 0.13 -1.51
C GLU A 34 -5.64 -0.29 -1.44
N LEU A 35 -5.21 -0.86 -0.31
CA LEU A 35 -3.84 -1.36 -0.13
C LEU A 35 -3.54 -2.54 -1.05
N THR A 36 -4.51 -3.42 -1.29
CA THR A 36 -4.34 -4.58 -2.19
C THR A 36 -4.11 -4.12 -3.62
N LEU A 37 -4.88 -3.14 -4.10
CA LEU A 37 -4.69 -2.53 -5.42
C LEU A 37 -3.30 -1.90 -5.52
N TYR A 38 -2.88 -1.14 -4.50
CA TYR A 38 -1.55 -0.55 -4.45
C TYR A 38 -0.43 -1.60 -4.51
N VAL A 39 -0.57 -2.71 -3.77
CA VAL A 39 0.39 -3.83 -3.81
C VAL A 39 0.45 -4.48 -5.20
N ILE A 40 -0.66 -4.61 -5.89
CA ILE A 40 -0.70 -5.13 -7.27
C ILE A 40 0.11 -4.21 -8.20
N ASP A 41 -0.06 -2.90 -8.09
CA ASP A 41 0.66 -1.95 -8.94
C ASP A 41 2.15 -1.91 -8.62
N LEU A 42 2.53 -1.91 -7.33
CA LEU A 42 3.93 -2.04 -6.93
C LEU A 42 4.58 -3.32 -7.46
N LYS A 43 3.85 -4.46 -7.47
CA LYS A 43 4.37 -5.71 -8.05
C LYS A 43 4.60 -5.59 -9.56
N LYS A 44 3.72 -4.90 -10.30
CA LYS A 44 3.90 -4.64 -11.74
C LYS A 44 5.15 -3.79 -11.98
N GLU A 45 5.30 -2.69 -11.25
CA GLU A 45 6.47 -1.80 -11.35
C GLU A 45 7.77 -2.56 -11.02
N ASN A 46 7.78 -3.32 -9.92
CA ASN A 46 8.93 -4.14 -9.53
C ASN A 46 9.33 -5.14 -10.62
N ARG A 47 8.35 -5.76 -11.29
CA ARG A 47 8.61 -6.68 -12.41
C ARG A 47 9.25 -5.97 -13.60
N LEU A 48 8.81 -4.76 -13.92
CA LEU A 48 9.41 -3.94 -14.99
C LEU A 48 10.85 -3.56 -14.65
N LEU A 49 11.09 -3.05 -13.44
CA LEU A 49 12.42 -2.69 -12.96
C LEU A 49 13.37 -3.90 -12.99
N LYS A 50 12.93 -5.07 -12.51
CA LYS A 50 13.73 -6.31 -12.59
C LYS A 50 14.08 -6.70 -14.03
N LYS A 51 13.15 -6.51 -14.97
CA LYS A 51 13.39 -6.78 -16.39
C LYS A 51 14.45 -5.83 -16.95
N GLU A 52 14.37 -4.54 -16.66
CA GLU A 52 15.36 -3.55 -17.09
C GLU A 52 16.75 -3.83 -16.51
N VAL A 53 16.82 -4.14 -15.21
CA VAL A 53 18.06 -4.53 -14.54
C VAL A 53 18.70 -5.75 -15.21
N ASN A 54 17.90 -6.77 -15.54
CA ASN A 54 18.42 -7.95 -16.23
C ASN A 54 18.94 -7.63 -17.64
N VAL A 55 18.22 -6.80 -18.40
CA VAL A 55 18.67 -6.35 -19.73
C VAL A 55 20.01 -5.60 -19.63
N ILE A 56 20.15 -4.71 -18.65
CA ILE A 56 21.39 -3.96 -18.43
C ILE A 56 22.53 -4.91 -18.06
N LYS A 57 22.31 -5.87 -17.16
CA LYS A 57 23.31 -6.87 -16.77
C LYS A 57 23.81 -7.67 -17.97
N THR A 58 22.90 -8.20 -18.81
CA THR A 58 23.28 -8.93 -20.03
C THR A 58 24.06 -8.06 -21.01
N LYS A 59 23.71 -6.77 -21.15
CA LYS A 59 24.48 -5.84 -22.00
C LYS A 59 25.90 -5.60 -21.47
N ILE A 60 26.08 -5.55 -20.14
CA ILE A 60 27.39 -5.40 -19.51
C ILE A 60 28.24 -6.66 -19.73
N GLU A 61 27.66 -7.84 -19.55
CA GLU A 61 28.33 -9.13 -19.77
C GLU A 61 28.82 -9.28 -21.22
N LYS A 62 28.01 -8.88 -22.20
CA LYS A 62 28.38 -8.93 -23.63
C LYS A 62 29.46 -7.92 -24.03
N LYS A 63 29.72 -6.90 -23.22
CA LYS A 63 30.76 -5.88 -23.47
C LYS A 63 32.10 -6.21 -22.82
N LYS A 64 32.13 -7.20 -21.92
CA LYS A 64 33.35 -7.78 -21.38
C LYS A 64 33.87 -8.86 -22.30
#